data_AF-A0AA41VPL9-F1
#
_entry.id   AF-A0AA41VPL9-F1
#
_cell.length_a   1.000
_cell.length_b   1.000
_cell.length_c   1.000
_cell.angle_alpha   90.00
_cell.angle_beta   90.00
_cell.angle_gamma   90.00
#
_symmetry.space_group_name_H-M   'P 1'
#
loop_
_entity.id
_entity.type
_entity.pdbx_description
1 polymer ?
#
loop_
_entity_poly.entity_id
_entity_poly.type
_entity_poly.pdbx_seq_one_letter_code
_entity_poly.pdbx_strand_id
1 'polypeptide(L)'
;MNGITVLLRTKYKTYMQATVEKLITNMQGSRSTHLKRILEETKESDGEAEVREKMQNLCSQVIDSISNLHEVFSSRIFVAICRGCWDRMGQNVLKFLESRKENRIWYNGSYYALGILDDTFASQMQRLQGNSLEDKDIEPPRSVVEARSILCRDTQNTSDPSTFFYV
;
A
#
# COMPACT_ATOMS: atom_id res chain seq x y z
N MET A 1 0.29 -14.13 32.45
CA MET A 1 -0.02 -12.77 31.93
C MET A 1 -1.36 -12.37 32.56
N ASN A 2 -1.46 -11.20 33.21
CA ASN A 2 -2.66 -10.78 33.95
C ASN A 2 -3.85 -10.53 32.99
N GLY A 3 -5.07 -10.95 33.36
CA GLY A 3 -6.27 -10.82 32.53
C GLY A 3 -6.59 -9.36 32.15
N ILE A 4 -6.27 -8.40 33.03
CA ILE A 4 -6.40 -6.97 32.75
C ILE A 4 -5.47 -6.53 31.62
N THR A 5 -4.23 -7.03 31.61
CA THR A 5 -3.24 -6.71 30.56
C THR A 5 -3.68 -7.24 29.20
N VAL A 6 -4.27 -8.44 29.15
CA VAL A 6 -4.81 -9.03 27.92
C VAL A 6 -5.98 -8.17 27.41
N LEU A 7 -6.91 -7.81 28.29
CA LEU A 7 -8.06 -6.98 27.94
C LEU A 7 -7.64 -5.61 27.36
N LEU A 8 -6.70 -4.93 28.02
CA LEU A 8 -6.19 -3.64 27.55
C LEU A 8 -5.51 -3.75 26.19
N ARG A 9 -4.68 -4.78 25.97
CA ARG A 9 -4.01 -5.02 24.68
C ARG A 9 -5.03 -5.26 23.56
N THR A 10 -6.08 -6.05 23.84
CA THR A 10 -7.15 -6.31 22.87
C THR A 10 -7.88 -5.02 22.51
N LYS A 11 -8.32 -4.24 23.51
CA LYS A 11 -9.00 -2.96 23.27
C LYS A 11 -8.13 -2.00 22.48
N TYR A 12 -6.85 -1.87 22.85
CA TYR A 12 -5.90 -1.03 22.13
C TYR A 12 -5.80 -1.42 20.65
N LYS A 13 -5.65 -2.72 20.36
CA LYS A 13 -5.59 -3.22 18.98
C LYS A 13 -6.87 -2.89 18.20
N THR A 14 -8.04 -3.08 18.81
CA THR A 14 -9.33 -2.77 18.18
C THR A 14 -9.45 -1.27 17.87
N TYR A 15 -9.08 -0.38 18.80
CA TYR A 15 -9.11 1.07 18.56
C TYR A 15 -8.12 1.52 17.50
N MET A 16 -6.92 0.93 17.48
CA MET A 16 -5.93 1.19 16.43
C MET A 16 -6.48 0.80 15.05
N GLN A 17 -7.07 -0.39 14.92
CA GLN A 17 -7.66 -0.84 13.67
C GLN A 17 -8.81 0.07 13.21
N ALA A 18 -9.73 0.42 14.11
CA ALA A 18 -10.84 1.33 13.79
C ALA A 18 -10.35 2.72 13.36
N THR A 19 -9.29 3.22 14.00
CA THR A 19 -8.64 4.48 13.61
C THR A 19 -8.07 4.38 12.19
N VAL A 20 -7.31 3.32 11.90
CA VAL A 20 -6.76 3.08 10.55
C VAL A 20 -7.88 3.01 9.51
N GLU A 21 -8.95 2.27 9.77
CA GLU A 21 -10.09 2.15 8.84
C GLU A 21 -10.75 3.50 8.56
N LYS A 22 -10.92 4.33 9.60
CA LYS A 22 -11.49 5.67 9.45
C LYS A 22 -10.56 6.62 8.68
N LEU A 23 -9.25 6.57 8.94
CA LEU A 23 -8.26 7.35 8.21
C LEU A 23 -8.24 6.99 6.73
N ILE A 24 -8.25 5.69 6.41
CA ILE A 24 -8.30 5.22 5.02
C ILE A 24 -9.58 5.66 4.33
N THR A 25 -10.72 5.60 5.03
CA THR A 25 -12.00 6.08 4.49
C THR A 25 -11.94 7.57 4.17
N ASN A 26 -11.33 8.38 5.04
CA ASN A 26 -11.16 9.81 4.81
C ASN A 26 -10.18 10.09 3.64
N MET A 27 -9.04 9.40 3.59
CA MET A 27 -8.05 9.54 2.51
C MET A 27 -8.66 9.19 1.15
N GLN A 28 -9.53 8.18 1.10
CA GLN A 28 -10.21 7.72 -0.11
C GLN A 28 -11.64 8.25 -0.25
N GLY A 29 -11.97 9.35 0.44
CA GLY A 29 -13.33 9.91 0.50
C GLY A 29 -13.80 10.55 -0.81
N SER A 30 -12.88 10.83 -1.73
CA SER A 30 -13.19 11.36 -3.05
C SER A 30 -13.02 10.31 -4.14
N ARG A 31 -13.72 10.50 -5.26
CA ARG A 31 -13.61 9.63 -6.43
C ARG A 31 -12.16 9.52 -6.93
N SER A 32 -11.44 10.65 -6.99
CA SER A 32 -10.06 10.74 -7.49
C SER A 32 -9.01 10.20 -6.51
N THR A 33 -9.38 9.93 -5.26
CA THR A 33 -8.51 9.30 -4.27
C THR A 33 -8.89 7.84 -3.99
N HIS A 34 -9.89 7.29 -4.68
CA HIS A 34 -10.34 5.92 -4.43
C HIS A 34 -9.45 4.91 -5.18
N LEU A 35 -8.58 4.21 -4.46
CA LEU A 35 -7.56 3.32 -5.03
C LEU A 35 -8.15 2.24 -5.94
N LYS A 36 -9.22 1.57 -5.49
CA LYS A 36 -9.88 0.54 -6.30
C LYS A 36 -10.32 1.10 -7.67
N ARG A 37 -10.82 2.32 -7.67
CA ARG A 37 -11.28 2.99 -8.88
C ARG A 37 -10.11 3.38 -9.79
N ILE A 38 -9.04 3.93 -9.21
CA ILE A 38 -7.82 4.24 -9.95
C ILE A 38 -7.32 2.98 -10.66
N LEU A 39 -7.27 1.84 -9.95
CA LEU A 39 -6.90 0.55 -10.53
C LEU A 39 -7.84 0.13 -11.66
N GLU A 40 -9.16 0.34 -11.53
CA GLU A 40 -10.16 0.05 -12.57
C GLU A 40 -10.10 0.99 -13.79
N GLU A 41 -9.54 2.19 -13.63
CA GLU A 41 -9.40 3.17 -14.70
C GLU A 41 -8.03 3.06 -15.42
N THR A 42 -7.11 2.25 -14.90
CA THR A 42 -5.80 1.97 -15.51
C THR A 42 -5.93 0.97 -16.67
N LYS A 43 -5.39 1.32 -17.84
CA LYS A 43 -5.41 0.48 -19.04
C LYS A 43 -4.15 -0.35 -19.14
N GLU A 44 -4.18 -1.41 -19.96
CA GLU A 44 -2.99 -2.23 -20.25
C GLU A 44 -1.83 -1.41 -20.82
N SER A 45 -2.16 -0.44 -21.67
CA SER A 45 -1.22 0.44 -22.34
C SER A 45 -0.61 1.51 -21.44
N ASP A 46 -1.15 1.70 -20.24
CA ASP A 46 -0.65 2.72 -19.32
C ASP A 46 0.69 2.26 -18.75
N GLY A 47 1.73 3.07 -18.97
CA GLY A 47 3.03 2.89 -18.36
C GLY A 47 3.08 3.44 -16.94
N GLU A 48 4.28 3.42 -16.35
CA GLU A 48 4.47 3.92 -14.99
C GLU A 48 4.08 5.39 -14.84
N ALA A 49 4.38 6.23 -15.84
CA ALA A 49 4.12 7.66 -15.80
C ALA A 49 2.61 7.96 -15.75
N GLU A 50 1.82 7.28 -16.58
CA GLU A 50 0.37 7.41 -16.63
C GLU A 50 -0.29 6.94 -15.33
N VAL A 51 0.19 5.82 -14.77
CA VAL A 51 -0.29 5.33 -13.47
C VAL A 51 0.06 6.31 -12.35
N ARG A 52 1.27 6.89 -12.38
CA ARG A 52 1.71 7.91 -11.42
C ARG A 52 0.86 9.17 -11.47
N GLU A 53 0.52 9.64 -12.67
CA GLU A 53 -0.41 10.76 -12.86
C GLU A 53 -1.78 10.46 -12.24
N LYS A 54 -2.36 9.28 -12.54
CA LYS A 54 -3.65 8.86 -11.98
C LYS A 54 -3.63 8.73 -10.46
N MET A 55 -2.49 8.35 -9.89
CA MET A 55 -2.32 8.21 -8.44
C MET A 55 -1.99 9.52 -7.71
N GLN A 56 -1.65 10.59 -8.42
CA GLN A 56 -1.15 11.83 -7.84
C GLN A 56 -2.04 12.37 -6.71
N ASN A 57 -3.36 12.42 -6.93
CA ASN A 57 -4.31 12.93 -5.94
C ASN A 57 -4.35 12.06 -4.67
N LEU A 58 -4.34 10.73 -4.83
CA LEU A 58 -4.27 9.80 -3.71
C LEU A 58 -2.95 9.96 -2.94
N CYS A 59 -1.82 10.01 -3.65
CA CYS A 59 -0.51 10.20 -3.04
C CYS A 59 -0.43 11.51 -2.26
N SER A 60 -0.90 12.62 -2.83
CA SER A 60 -0.96 13.91 -2.12
C SER A 60 -1.77 13.78 -0.82
N GLN A 61 -2.95 13.18 -0.90
CA GLN A 61 -3.81 13.01 0.27
C GLN A 61 -3.17 12.11 1.35
N VAL A 62 -2.44 11.07 0.94
CA VAL A 62 -1.67 10.20 1.84
C VAL A 62 -0.53 10.98 2.50
N ILE A 63 0.26 11.73 1.73
CA ILE A 63 1.37 12.56 2.21
C ILE A 63 0.88 13.58 3.25
N ASP A 64 -0.20 14.30 2.93
CA ASP A 64 -0.79 15.30 3.83
C ASP A 64 -1.29 14.65 5.11
N SER A 65 -1.96 13.50 4.98
CA SER A 65 -2.45 12.76 6.15
C SER A 65 -1.31 12.26 7.02
N ILE A 66 -0.24 11.69 6.45
CA ILE A 66 0.94 11.26 7.20
C ILE A 66 1.58 12.45 7.92
N SER A 67 1.71 13.59 7.25
CA SER A 67 2.27 14.80 7.86
C SER A 67 1.43 15.28 9.06
N ASN A 68 0.10 15.32 8.91
CA ASN A 68 -0.81 15.67 10.02
C ASN A 68 -0.75 14.65 11.17
N LEU A 69 -0.62 13.35 10.87
CA LEU A 69 -0.49 12.31 11.91
C LEU A 69 0.81 12.49 12.70
N HIS A 70 1.89 12.89 12.03
CA HIS A 70 3.20 13.12 12.65
C HIS A 70 3.18 14.27 13.67
N GLU A 71 2.39 15.31 13.40
CA GLU A 71 2.28 16.46 14.30
C GLU A 71 1.52 16.14 15.60
N VAL A 72 0.64 15.13 15.57
CA VAL A 72 -0.28 14.85 16.68
C VAL A 72 0.13 13.61 17.48
N PHE A 73 0.71 12.59 16.84
CA PHE A 73 1.01 11.32 17.49
C PHE A 73 2.48 11.19 17.89
N SER A 74 2.72 10.55 19.04
CA SER A 74 4.07 10.09 19.39
C SER A 74 4.63 9.17 18.31
N SER A 75 5.94 9.16 18.12
CA SER A 75 6.65 8.35 17.11
C SER A 75 6.13 6.90 17.00
N ARG A 76 6.01 6.17 18.12
CA ARG A 76 5.53 4.78 18.11
C ARG A 76 4.10 4.62 17.57
N ILE A 77 3.20 5.53 17.95
CA ILE A 77 1.80 5.51 17.49
C ILE A 77 1.73 5.94 16.02
N PHE A 78 2.48 6.97 15.65
CA PHE A 78 2.61 7.43 14.27
C PHE A 78 3.03 6.27 13.35
N VAL A 79 4.13 5.59 13.66
CA VAL A 79 4.63 4.45 12.88
C VAL A 79 3.57 3.35 12.79
N ALA A 80 2.94 2.99 13.91
CA ALA A 80 1.92 1.94 13.93
C ALA A 80 0.69 2.29 13.06
N ILE A 81 0.24 3.54 13.07
CA ILE A 81 -0.87 4.00 12.23
C ILE A 81 -0.45 4.02 10.76
N CYS A 82 0.71 4.57 10.41
CA CYS A 82 1.19 4.62 9.03
C CYS A 82 1.36 3.23 8.43
N ARG A 83 1.97 2.28 9.17
CA ARG A 83 2.08 0.88 8.76
C ARG A 83 0.70 0.22 8.62
N GLY A 84 -0.25 0.54 9.49
CA GLY A 84 -1.63 0.06 9.39
C GLY A 84 -2.34 0.58 8.14
N CYS A 85 -2.20 1.87 7.82
CA CYS A 85 -2.75 2.46 6.61
C CYS A 85 -2.12 1.86 5.34
N TRP A 86 -0.80 1.72 5.35
CA TRP A 86 -0.04 1.09 4.26
C TRP A 86 -0.50 -0.34 4.01
N ASP A 87 -0.59 -1.17 5.06
CA ASP A 87 -1.10 -2.54 4.95
C ASP A 87 -2.55 -2.56 4.47
N ARG A 88 -3.39 -1.64 4.95
CA ARG A 88 -4.78 -1.59 4.52
C ARG A 88 -4.93 -1.24 3.03
N MET A 89 -4.09 -0.35 2.50
CA MET A 89 -4.07 -0.05 1.07
C MET A 89 -3.52 -1.24 0.27
N GLY A 90 -2.46 -1.90 0.75
CA GLY A 90 -1.94 -3.14 0.19
C GLY A 90 -3.01 -4.24 0.09
N GLN A 91 -3.82 -4.42 1.15
CA GLN A 91 -4.96 -5.33 1.14
C GLN A 91 -6.02 -4.98 0.07
N ASN A 92 -6.25 -3.70 -0.21
CA ASN A 92 -7.18 -3.29 -1.26
C ASN A 92 -6.66 -3.70 -2.65
N VAL A 93 -5.36 -3.53 -2.90
CA VAL A 93 -4.71 -4.00 -4.13
C VAL A 93 -4.76 -5.54 -4.21
N LEU A 94 -4.42 -6.22 -3.12
CA LEU A 94 -4.43 -7.69 -3.06
C LEU A 94 -5.82 -8.24 -3.40
N LYS A 95 -6.88 -7.74 -2.76
CA LYS A 95 -8.26 -8.14 -3.05
C LYS A 95 -8.67 -7.85 -4.49
N PHE A 96 -8.20 -6.71 -5.04
CA PHE A 96 -8.44 -6.35 -6.42
C PHE A 96 -7.82 -7.39 -7.37
N LEU A 97 -6.56 -7.79 -7.14
CA LEU A 97 -5.87 -8.83 -7.91
C LEU A 97 -6.54 -10.20 -7.76
N GLU A 98 -6.89 -10.59 -6.53
CA GLU A 98 -7.56 -11.86 -6.26
C GLU A 98 -8.93 -11.99 -6.94
N SER A 99 -9.65 -10.87 -7.10
CA SER A 99 -10.93 -10.82 -7.81
C SER A 99 -10.80 -10.92 -9.34
N ARG A 100 -9.58 -10.78 -9.87
CA ARG A 100 -9.29 -10.67 -11.32
C ARG A 100 -8.16 -11.59 -11.77
N LYS A 101 -7.97 -12.74 -11.11
CA LYS A 101 -6.86 -13.69 -11.37
C LYS A 101 -6.71 -14.12 -12.83
N GLU A 102 -7.77 -14.07 -13.62
CA GLU A 102 -7.75 -14.44 -15.06
C GLU A 102 -7.48 -13.24 -15.99
N ASN A 103 -7.60 -12.02 -15.49
CA ASN A 103 -7.50 -10.80 -16.29
C ASN A 103 -6.13 -10.12 -16.11
N ARG A 104 -5.16 -10.57 -16.89
CA ARG A 104 -3.76 -10.14 -16.85
C ARG A 104 -3.54 -8.66 -17.19
N ILE A 105 -4.48 -8.02 -17.88
CA ILE A 105 -4.43 -6.59 -18.25
C ILE A 105 -4.18 -5.71 -17.03
N TRP A 106 -4.73 -6.09 -15.88
CA TRP A 106 -4.66 -5.28 -14.67
C TRP A 106 -3.37 -5.43 -13.88
N TYR A 107 -2.48 -6.36 -14.26
CA TYR A 107 -1.29 -6.69 -13.47
C TYR A 107 -0.23 -5.59 -13.59
N ASN A 108 0.02 -5.09 -14.80
CA ASN A 108 1.02 -4.04 -15.01
C ASN A 108 0.64 -2.74 -14.28
N GLY A 109 -0.62 -2.31 -14.45
CA GLY A 109 -1.15 -1.15 -13.73
C GLY A 109 -1.14 -1.31 -12.21
N SER A 110 -1.51 -2.49 -11.71
CA SER A 110 -1.48 -2.78 -10.27
C SER A 110 -0.05 -2.87 -9.72
N TYR A 111 0.91 -3.32 -10.53
CA TYR A 111 2.32 -3.37 -10.16
C TYR A 111 2.88 -1.96 -9.94
N TYR A 112 2.68 -1.06 -10.91
CA TYR A 112 3.08 0.34 -10.75
C TYR A 112 2.37 0.98 -9.56
N ALA A 113 1.05 0.76 -9.43
CA ALA A 113 0.29 1.36 -8.34
C ALA A 113 0.75 0.90 -6.95
N LEU A 114 1.04 -0.40 -6.80
CA LEU A 114 1.57 -0.96 -5.57
C LEU A 114 2.97 -0.41 -5.26
N GLY A 115 3.82 -0.26 -6.28
CA GLY A 115 5.15 0.35 -6.14
C GLY A 115 5.08 1.82 -5.69
N ILE A 116 4.18 2.60 -6.28
CA ILE A 116 3.96 4.01 -5.90
C ILE A 116 3.46 4.13 -4.46
N LEU A 117 2.55 3.26 -4.02
CA LEU A 117 2.10 3.23 -2.62
C LEU A 117 3.26 2.91 -1.66
N ASP A 118 4.04 1.88 -1.99
CA ASP A 118 5.19 1.43 -1.21
C ASP A 118 6.20 2.57 -1.02
N ASP A 119 6.60 3.20 -2.12
CA ASP A 119 7.51 4.35 -2.12
C ASP A 119 6.93 5.55 -1.37
N THR A 120 5.63 5.84 -1.55
CA THR A 120 4.97 6.97 -0.85
C THR A 120 5.01 6.77 0.67
N PHE A 121 4.64 5.59 1.18
CA PHE A 121 4.67 5.37 2.64
C PHE A 121 6.10 5.34 3.18
N ALA A 122 6.99 4.57 2.55
CA ALA A 122 8.38 4.42 2.98
C ALA A 122 9.12 5.77 3.00
N SER A 123 9.09 6.51 1.89
CA SER A 123 9.80 7.79 1.76
C SER A 123 9.26 8.85 2.71
N GLN A 124 7.95 8.93 2.91
CA GLN A 124 7.34 9.93 3.80
C GLN A 124 7.62 9.63 5.27
N MET A 125 7.52 8.37 5.68
CA MET A 125 7.90 7.96 7.02
C MET A 125 9.38 8.25 7.27
N GLN A 126 10.26 7.84 6.33
CA GLN A 126 11.70 8.08 6.42
C GLN A 126 12.03 9.58 6.49
N ARG A 127 11.37 10.40 5.70
CA ARG A 127 11.55 11.86 5.70
C ARG A 127 11.22 12.50 7.04
N LEU A 128 10.16 12.04 7.71
CA LEU A 128 9.65 12.66 8.94
C LEU A 128 10.32 12.11 10.21
N GLN A 129 10.65 10.82 10.25
CA GLN A 129 11.20 10.17 11.45
C GLN A 129 12.71 9.91 11.36
N GLY A 130 13.28 9.87 10.15
CA GLY A 130 14.70 9.67 9.90
C GLY A 130 15.27 8.49 10.68
N ASN A 131 16.32 8.75 11.46
CA ASN A 131 17.01 7.75 12.28
C ASN A 131 16.18 7.20 13.46
N SER A 132 14.97 7.72 13.68
CA SER A 132 14.06 7.19 14.71
C SER A 132 13.31 5.95 14.26
N LEU A 133 13.31 5.64 12.95
CA LEU A 133 12.76 4.41 12.41
C LEU A 133 13.74 3.25 12.58
N GLU A 134 13.20 2.08 12.91
CA GLU A 134 13.92 0.83 12.79
C GLU A 134 13.74 0.24 11.38
N ASP A 135 14.64 -0.64 10.93
CA ASP A 135 14.54 -1.28 9.60
C ASP A 135 13.18 -1.94 9.37
N LYS A 136 12.65 -2.61 10.39
CA LYS A 136 11.33 -3.26 10.36
C LYS A 136 10.17 -2.29 10.14
N ASP A 137 10.36 -1.00 10.44
CA ASP A 137 9.30 0.01 10.36
C ASP A 137 9.08 0.47 8.92
N ILE A 138 10.10 0.36 8.06
CA ILE A 138 10.04 0.65 6.62
C ILE A 138 9.87 -0.60 5.75
N GLU A 139 9.99 -1.81 6.32
CA GLU A 139 9.71 -3.04 5.59
C GLU A 139 8.25 -3.07 5.10
N PRO A 140 8.01 -3.42 3.82
CA PRO A 140 6.66 -3.51 3.26
C PRO A 140 5.76 -4.43 4.10
N PRO A 141 4.53 -3.98 4.42
CA PRO A 141 3.59 -4.82 5.16
C PRO A 141 3.22 -6.11 4.43
N ARG A 142 2.72 -7.08 5.19
CA ARG A 142 2.39 -8.43 4.69
C ARG A 142 1.54 -8.41 3.42
N SER A 143 0.48 -7.61 3.38
CA SER A 143 -0.40 -7.54 2.21
C SER A 143 0.29 -7.04 0.94
N VAL A 144 1.26 -6.13 1.08
CA VAL A 144 2.07 -5.63 -0.03
C VAL A 144 2.99 -6.73 -0.55
N VAL A 145 3.64 -7.47 0.34
CA VAL A 145 4.49 -8.62 -0.03
C VAL A 145 3.66 -9.70 -0.74
N GLU A 146 2.47 -10.01 -0.24
CA GLU A 146 1.57 -10.97 -0.88
C GLU A 146 1.10 -10.50 -2.26
N ALA A 147 0.71 -9.24 -2.41
CA ALA A 147 0.33 -8.66 -3.69
C ALA A 147 1.51 -8.68 -4.70
N ARG A 148 2.73 -8.35 -4.26
CA ARG A 148 3.95 -8.48 -5.09
C ARG A 148 4.16 -9.91 -5.56
N SER A 149 3.94 -10.91 -4.70
CA SER A 149 4.11 -12.31 -5.08
C SER A 149 3.18 -12.72 -6.22
N ILE A 150 1.93 -12.27 -6.23
CA ILE A 150 0.98 -12.52 -7.33
C ILE A 150 1.50 -11.87 -8.62
N LEU A 151 1.96 -10.63 -8.54
CA LEU A 151 2.45 -9.87 -9.68
C LEU A 151 3.75 -10.43 -10.28
N CYS A 152 4.67 -10.94 -9.43
CA CYS A 152 5.95 -11.51 -9.87
C CYS A 152 5.83 -12.95 -10.41
N ARG A 153 4.86 -13.74 -9.95
CA ARG A 153 4.67 -15.11 -10.45
C ARG A 153 4.28 -15.15 -11.92
N ASP A 154 3.59 -14.13 -12.42
CA ASP A 154 3.14 -14.10 -13.81
C ASP A 154 4.11 -13.39 -14.76
N THR A 155 5.01 -12.52 -14.29
CA THR A 155 6.09 -11.99 -15.16
C THR A 155 7.06 -13.09 -15.60
N GLN A 156 7.29 -14.11 -14.75
CA GLN A 156 8.06 -15.31 -15.11
C GLN A 156 7.33 -16.21 -16.13
N ASN A 157 5.99 -16.18 -16.17
CA ASN A 157 5.20 -16.94 -17.15
C ASN A 157 5.09 -16.21 -18.50
N THR A 158 5.34 -14.91 -18.56
CA THR A 158 5.45 -14.15 -19.82
C THR A 158 6.86 -14.21 -20.43
N SER A 159 7.88 -14.52 -19.64
CA SER A 159 9.19 -14.89 -20.17
C SER A 159 9.18 -16.37 -20.56
N ASP A 160 8.55 -16.69 -21.69
CA ASP A 160 8.78 -17.96 -22.37
C ASP A 160 10.29 -18.05 -22.70
N PRO A 161 11.02 -19.12 -22.33
CA PRO A 161 12.45 -19.26 -22.63
C PRO A 161 12.74 -19.48 -24.14
N SER A 162 11.73 -19.43 -25.00
CA SER A 162 11.80 -19.88 -26.39
C SER A 162 12.28 -18.81 -27.38
N THR A 163 13.29 -18.00 -27.05
CA THR A 163 14.01 -17.21 -28.06
C THR A 163 15.45 -16.88 -27.66
N PHE A 164 16.24 -17.89 -27.27
CA PHE A 164 17.69 -17.82 -27.48
C PHE A 164 18.01 -18.43 -28.84
N PHE A 165 17.81 -17.65 -29.91
CA PHE A 165 18.48 -17.93 -31.18
C PHE A 165 19.91 -17.40 -31.08
N TYR A 166 20.86 -18.33 -31.05
CA TYR A 166 22.25 -18.05 -31.42
C TYR A 166 22.31 -17.73 -32.92
N VAL A 167 22.89 -16.57 -33.27
CA VAL A 167 23.67 -16.35 -34.50
C VAL A 167 24.91 -15.56 -34.11
#